data_AF-A0A7C2NJS3-F1
#
_entry.id   AF-A0A7C2NJS3-F1
#
_cell.length_a   1.000
_cell.length_b   1.000
_cell.length_c   1.000
_cell.angle_alpha   90.00
_cell.angle_beta   90.00
_cell.angle_gamma   90.00
#
_symmetry.space_group_name_H-M   'P 1'
#
loop_
_entity.id
_entity.type
_entity.pdbx_description
1 polymer ?
#
loop_
_entity_poly.entity_id
_entity_poly.type
_entity_poly.pdbx_seq_one_letter_code
_entity_poly.pdbx_strand_id
1 'polypeptide(L)'
;MSRSLAVAILAFALACGGGPDEALEEARSHLAAGAYAQAAAAAARGLEAGAEGATAWRLELAALEGEARGKDAAAASARLARLAEGPFASQVTASLYVQTAGQLKESGDGAGAVRVLDAGAKRFPDDAHIAQAIARSKATGTAAEVEQLRSLGYVE
;
A
#
# COMPACT_ATOMS: atom_id res chain seq x y z
N MET A 1 50.72 26.64 -28.12
CA MET A 1 50.55 25.38 -28.89
C MET A 1 49.73 24.43 -28.03
N SER A 2 48.64 23.91 -28.62
CA SER A 2 47.86 22.68 -28.32
C SER A 2 47.47 22.39 -26.86
N ARG A 3 46.21 22.57 -26.48
CA ARG A 3 45.07 21.63 -26.63
C ARG A 3 45.32 20.28 -25.94
N SER A 4 44.55 20.01 -24.87
CA SER A 4 43.53 18.95 -24.88
C SER A 4 42.79 18.86 -23.53
N LEU A 5 41.50 19.21 -23.58
CA LEU A 5 40.46 18.66 -22.70
C LEU A 5 40.47 17.13 -22.83
N ALA A 6 40.30 16.42 -21.73
CA ALA A 6 39.75 15.07 -21.74
C ALA A 6 38.86 14.90 -20.51
N VAL A 7 37.59 15.27 -20.69
CA VAL A 7 36.47 14.75 -19.92
C VAL A 7 36.30 13.29 -20.32
N ALA A 8 36.28 12.37 -19.35
CA ALA A 8 35.79 11.02 -19.55
C ALA A 8 34.87 10.67 -18.38
N ILE A 9 33.61 11.04 -18.56
CA ILE A 9 32.46 10.52 -17.84
C ILE A 9 32.31 9.05 -18.24
N LEU A 10 32.33 8.13 -17.28
CA LEU A 10 31.74 6.80 -17.47
C LEU A 10 31.02 6.40 -16.17
N ALA A 11 29.83 6.96 -16.01
CA ALA A 11 28.80 6.40 -15.16
C ALA A 11 28.30 5.12 -15.84
N PHE A 12 28.75 3.95 -15.38
CA PHE A 12 28.13 2.67 -15.71
C PHE A 12 26.83 2.56 -14.93
N ALA A 13 25.74 3.00 -15.55
CA ALA A 13 24.39 2.67 -15.12
C ALA A 13 24.17 1.16 -15.32
N LEU A 14 24.29 0.39 -14.24
CA LEU A 14 23.63 -0.92 -14.13
C LEU A 14 22.13 -0.67 -13.92
N ALA A 15 21.48 -0.12 -14.94
CA ALA A 15 20.03 -0.19 -15.06
C ALA A 15 19.67 -1.56 -15.63
N CYS A 16 19.83 -2.62 -14.81
CA CYS A 16 19.06 -3.86 -14.99
C CYS A 16 17.63 -3.61 -14.49
N GLY A 17 16.98 -2.57 -15.03
CA GLY A 17 15.61 -2.23 -14.71
C GLY A 17 14.72 -3.07 -15.61
N GLY A 18 14.27 -4.20 -15.09
CA GLY A 18 13.23 -5.00 -15.70
C GLY A 18 11.99 -4.17 -15.99
N GLY A 19 11.26 -4.52 -17.05
CA GLY A 19 10.00 -3.87 -17.39
C GLY A 19 8.93 -4.06 -16.30
N PRO A 20 7.76 -3.40 -16.43
CA PRO A 20 6.66 -3.49 -15.47
C PRO A 20 6.27 -4.92 -15.03
N ASP A 21 6.31 -5.89 -15.94
CA ASP A 21 5.97 -7.28 -15.63
C ASP A 21 7.05 -7.97 -14.78
N GLU A 22 8.33 -7.67 -15.02
CA GLU A 22 9.43 -8.20 -14.20
C GLU A 22 9.39 -7.61 -12.79
N ALA A 23 9.13 -6.31 -12.68
CA ALA A 23 8.93 -5.65 -11.40
C ALA A 23 7.73 -6.22 -10.62
N LEU A 24 6.66 -6.63 -11.31
CA LEU A 24 5.50 -7.27 -10.70
C LEU A 24 5.84 -8.66 -10.16
N GLU A 25 6.56 -9.47 -10.92
CA GLU A 25 7.01 -10.79 -10.47
C GLU A 25 8.01 -10.67 -9.31
N GLU A 26 8.91 -9.69 -9.34
CA GLU A 26 9.81 -9.37 -8.22
C GLU A 26 9.02 -8.97 -6.96
N ALA A 27 8.04 -8.07 -7.09
CA ALA A 27 7.19 -7.66 -5.97
C ALA A 27 6.45 -8.85 -5.35
N ARG A 28 5.89 -9.75 -6.17
CA ARG A 28 5.22 -10.97 -5.71
C ARG A 28 6.17 -11.92 -5.00
N SER A 29 7.36 -12.11 -5.54
CA SER A 29 8.40 -12.93 -4.91
C SER A 29 8.76 -12.39 -3.52
N HIS A 30 8.92 -11.07 -3.40
CA HIS A 30 9.17 -10.42 -2.12
C HIS A 30 8.00 -10.56 -1.14
N LEU A 31 6.75 -10.43 -1.59
CA LEU A 31 5.56 -10.67 -0.74
C LEU A 31 5.55 -12.10 -0.20
N ALA A 32 5.80 -13.09 -1.07
CA ALA A 32 5.87 -14.50 -0.69
C ALA A 32 6.99 -14.79 0.32
N ALA A 33 8.10 -14.05 0.22
CA ALA A 33 9.23 -14.14 1.14
C ALA A 33 9.05 -13.33 2.45
N GLY A 34 7.94 -12.58 2.61
CA GLY A 34 7.74 -11.68 3.74
C GLY A 34 8.62 -10.42 3.72
N ALA A 35 9.28 -10.14 2.58
CA ALA A 35 10.12 -8.98 2.36
C ALA A 35 9.27 -7.76 1.94
N TYR A 36 8.38 -7.32 2.83
CA TYR A 36 7.29 -6.40 2.48
C TYR A 36 7.76 -5.02 1.98
N ALA A 37 8.83 -4.47 2.57
CA ALA A 37 9.41 -3.21 2.11
C ALA A 37 10.01 -3.34 0.70
N GLN A 38 10.67 -4.47 0.42
CA GLN A 38 11.23 -4.78 -0.89
C GLN A 38 10.11 -5.01 -1.92
N ALA A 39 9.00 -5.63 -1.53
CA ALA A 39 7.83 -5.79 -2.39
C ALA A 39 7.25 -4.44 -2.82
N ALA A 40 7.05 -3.52 -1.86
CA ALA A 40 6.56 -2.18 -2.16
C ALA A 40 7.53 -1.40 -3.06
N ALA A 41 8.83 -1.52 -2.82
CA ALA A 41 9.86 -0.87 -3.64
C ALA A 41 9.91 -1.43 -5.08
N ALA A 42 9.83 -2.75 -5.26
CA ALA A 42 9.76 -3.37 -6.58
C ALA A 42 8.51 -2.94 -7.34
N ALA A 43 7.36 -2.93 -6.66
CA ALA A 43 6.12 -2.47 -7.25
C ALA A 43 6.17 -0.99 -7.67
N ALA A 44 6.76 -0.13 -6.85
CA ALA A 44 6.95 1.28 -7.16
C ALA A 44 7.82 1.48 -8.41
N ARG A 45 8.93 0.73 -8.54
CA ARG A 45 9.77 0.78 -9.75
C ARG A 45 9.00 0.38 -11.00
N GLY A 46 8.15 -0.65 -10.92
CA GLY A 46 7.30 -1.05 -12.05
C GLY A 46 6.33 0.05 -12.48
N LEU A 47 5.74 0.78 -11.52
CA LEU A 47 4.87 1.91 -11.79
C LEU A 47 5.65 3.09 -12.42
N GLU A 48 6.84 3.40 -11.90
CA GLU A 48 7.74 4.43 -12.44
C GLU A 48 8.25 4.10 -13.84
N ALA A 49 8.37 2.80 -14.17
CA ALA A 49 8.70 2.31 -15.51
C ALA A 49 7.55 2.44 -16.52
N GLY A 50 6.42 3.06 -16.14
CA GLY A 50 5.29 3.32 -17.04
C GLY A 50 4.35 2.12 -17.18
N ALA A 51 4.16 1.34 -16.12
CA ALA A 51 3.10 0.33 -16.11
C ALA A 51 1.74 0.98 -16.40
N GLU A 52 0.91 0.29 -17.19
CA GLU A 52 -0.45 0.73 -17.51
C GLU A 52 -1.46 -0.40 -17.30
N GLY A 53 -2.75 -0.02 -17.30
CA GLY A 53 -3.87 -0.95 -17.28
C GLY A 53 -3.79 -1.99 -16.16
N ALA A 54 -3.91 -3.26 -16.54
CA ALA A 54 -3.97 -4.36 -15.58
C ALA A 54 -2.63 -4.61 -14.87
N THR A 55 -1.49 -4.34 -15.50
CA THR A 55 -0.18 -4.50 -14.85
C THR A 55 0.02 -3.41 -13.81
N ALA A 56 -0.30 -2.15 -14.12
CA ALA A 56 -0.29 -1.07 -13.13
C ALA A 56 -1.18 -1.36 -11.93
N TRP A 57 -2.42 -1.81 -12.15
CA TRP A 57 -3.32 -2.17 -11.06
C TRP A 57 -2.74 -3.26 -10.14
N ARG A 58 -2.10 -4.28 -10.72
CA ARG A 58 -1.48 -5.36 -9.93
C ARG A 58 -0.26 -4.87 -9.14
N LEU A 59 0.53 -3.96 -9.70
CA LEU A 59 1.64 -3.32 -8.99
C LEU A 59 1.12 -2.45 -7.84
N GLU A 60 0.05 -1.69 -8.06
CA GLU A 60 -0.60 -0.90 -7.00
C GLU A 60 -1.07 -1.78 -5.82
N LEU A 61 -1.69 -2.92 -6.12
CA LEU A 61 -2.09 -3.88 -5.09
C LEU A 61 -0.89 -4.52 -4.37
N ALA A 62 0.17 -4.87 -5.10
CA ALA A 62 1.38 -5.43 -4.50
C ALA A 62 2.07 -4.43 -3.56
N ALA A 63 2.12 -3.16 -3.96
CA ALA A 63 2.66 -2.10 -3.12
C ALA A 63 1.79 -1.85 -1.87
N LEU A 64 0.46 -1.81 -2.03
CA LEU A 64 -0.47 -1.66 -0.91
C LEU A 64 -0.33 -2.79 0.10
N GLU A 65 -0.23 -4.05 -0.36
CA GLU A 65 -0.01 -5.19 0.53
C GLU A 65 1.35 -5.11 1.22
N GLY A 66 2.41 -4.72 0.49
CA GLY A 66 3.75 -4.52 1.05
C GLY A 66 3.76 -3.44 2.15
N GLU A 67 3.10 -2.31 1.92
CA GLU A 67 2.96 -1.24 2.91
C GLU A 67 2.18 -1.71 4.15
N ALA A 68 1.02 -2.35 3.95
CA ALA A 68 0.17 -2.83 5.05
C ALA A 68 0.85 -3.91 5.90
N ARG A 69 1.42 -4.93 5.26
CA ARG A 69 2.12 -6.02 5.98
C ARG A 69 3.48 -5.57 6.53
N GLY A 70 4.06 -4.52 5.95
CA GLY A 70 5.24 -3.81 6.46
C GLY A 70 4.97 -2.85 7.63
N LYS A 71 3.71 -2.76 8.12
CA LYS A 71 3.26 -1.85 9.19
C LYS A 71 3.34 -0.36 8.83
N ASP A 72 3.30 -0.02 7.55
CA ASP A 72 3.26 1.36 7.08
C ASP A 72 1.82 1.78 6.77
N ALA A 73 1.01 1.97 7.82
CA ALA A 73 -0.38 2.40 7.66
C ALA A 73 -0.53 3.76 7.00
N ALA A 74 0.47 4.64 7.13
CA ALA A 74 0.44 5.96 6.51
C ALA A 74 0.58 5.84 4.99
N ALA A 75 1.56 5.08 4.50
CA ALA A 75 1.72 4.81 3.08
C ALA A 75 0.50 4.06 2.50
N ALA A 76 0.03 3.02 3.19
CA ALA A 76 -1.14 2.25 2.74
C ALA A 76 -2.39 3.13 2.62
N SER A 77 -2.62 4.02 3.58
CA SER A 77 -3.76 4.95 3.57
C SER A 77 -3.63 6.00 2.46
N ALA A 78 -2.43 6.56 2.26
CA ALA A 78 -2.15 7.50 1.18
C ALA A 78 -2.35 6.86 -0.19
N ARG A 79 -1.93 5.61 -0.37
CA ARG A 79 -2.13 4.85 -1.60
C ARG A 79 -3.60 4.58 -1.85
N LEU A 80 -4.36 4.14 -0.86
CA LEU A 80 -5.81 3.94 -0.97
C LEU A 80 -6.53 5.23 -1.39
N ALA A 81 -6.18 6.36 -0.78
CA ALA A 81 -6.73 7.67 -1.15
C ALA A 81 -6.41 8.04 -2.61
N ARG A 82 -5.15 7.89 -3.03
CA ARG A 82 -4.73 8.13 -4.42
C ARG A 82 -5.47 7.23 -5.41
N LEU A 83 -5.59 5.94 -5.11
CA LEU A 83 -6.29 4.98 -5.96
C LEU A 83 -7.79 5.31 -6.06
N ALA A 84 -8.38 5.78 -4.97
CA ALA A 84 -9.79 6.15 -4.87
C ALA A 84 -10.18 7.39 -5.69
N GLU A 85 -9.21 8.22 -6.06
CA GLU A 85 -9.37 9.44 -6.85
C GLU A 85 -8.79 9.31 -8.28
N GLY A 86 -7.97 8.29 -8.51
CA GLY A 86 -7.23 8.09 -9.74
C GLY A 86 -7.94 7.24 -10.81
N PRO A 87 -7.21 6.78 -11.84
CA PRO A 87 -7.77 5.98 -12.94
C PRO A 87 -8.35 4.63 -12.49
N PHE A 88 -8.00 4.17 -11.30
CA PHE A 88 -8.48 2.91 -10.71
C PHE A 88 -9.61 3.11 -9.69
N ALA A 89 -10.20 4.31 -9.60
CA ALA A 89 -11.20 4.64 -8.59
C ALA A 89 -12.40 3.67 -8.54
N SER A 90 -12.82 3.14 -9.68
CA SER A 90 -13.91 2.16 -9.77
C SER A 90 -13.54 0.75 -9.28
N GLN A 91 -12.24 0.45 -9.16
CA GLN A 91 -11.72 -0.82 -8.64
C GLN A 91 -11.50 -0.77 -7.12
N VAL A 92 -11.44 0.44 -6.54
CA VAL A 92 -11.35 0.62 -5.10
C VAL A 92 -12.71 0.36 -4.46
N THR A 93 -12.80 -0.73 -3.69
CA THR A 93 -14.02 -1.19 -3.04
C THR A 93 -13.88 -1.16 -1.51
N ALA A 94 -14.99 -1.24 -0.79
CA ALA A 94 -14.99 -1.39 0.66
C ALA A 94 -14.17 -2.61 1.13
N SER A 95 -14.28 -3.74 0.40
CA SER A 95 -13.50 -4.94 0.67
C SER A 95 -11.99 -4.71 0.64
N LEU A 96 -11.50 -3.81 -0.23
CA LEU A 96 -10.08 -3.48 -0.28
C LEU A 96 -9.62 -2.79 1.02
N TYR A 97 -10.41 -1.84 1.55
CA TYR A 97 -10.12 -1.22 2.85
C TYR A 97 -10.13 -2.24 3.99
N VAL A 98 -11.12 -3.13 4.02
CA VAL A 98 -11.22 -4.19 5.05
C VAL A 98 -10.02 -5.14 4.96
N GLN A 99 -9.61 -5.53 3.75
CA GLN A 99 -8.45 -6.39 3.53
C GLN A 99 -7.16 -5.71 4.01
N THR A 100 -6.93 -4.45 3.61
CA THR A 100 -5.75 -3.68 4.03
C THR A 100 -5.69 -3.50 5.55
N ALA A 101 -6.83 -3.21 6.18
CA ALA A 101 -6.92 -3.16 7.64
C ALA A 101 -6.60 -4.51 8.30
N GLY A 102 -7.09 -5.61 7.72
CA GLY A 102 -6.74 -6.97 8.16
C GLY A 102 -5.23 -7.23 8.11
N GLN A 103 -4.59 -6.88 7.01
CA GLN A 103 -3.13 -7.02 6.83
C GLN A 103 -2.33 -6.18 7.83
N LEU A 104 -2.74 -4.94 8.10
CA LEU A 104 -2.14 -4.10 9.14
C LEU A 104 -2.30 -4.70 10.54
N LYS A 105 -3.49 -5.25 10.83
CA LYS A 105 -3.73 -5.90 12.11
C LYS A 105 -2.87 -7.16 12.27
N GLU A 106 -2.77 -7.99 11.24
CA GLU A 106 -1.94 -9.20 11.23
C GLU A 106 -0.45 -8.87 11.35
N SER A 107 0.00 -7.73 10.82
CA SER A 107 1.36 -7.24 11.01
C SER A 107 1.57 -6.60 12.39
N GLY A 108 0.51 -6.39 13.18
CA GLY A 108 0.56 -5.86 14.54
C GLY A 108 0.35 -4.35 14.64
N ASP A 109 -0.01 -3.67 13.55
CA ASP A 109 -0.45 -2.26 13.56
C ASP A 109 -1.98 -2.15 13.65
N GLY A 110 -2.53 -2.51 14.80
CA GLY A 110 -3.97 -2.44 15.06
C GLY A 110 -4.52 -1.00 15.01
N ALA A 111 -3.75 -0.01 15.48
CA ALA A 111 -4.17 1.39 15.39
C ALA A 111 -4.23 1.85 13.93
N GLY A 112 -3.24 1.49 13.11
CA GLY A 112 -3.26 1.72 11.66
C GLY A 112 -4.44 1.05 10.97
N ALA A 113 -4.75 -0.20 11.34
CA ALA A 113 -5.91 -0.92 10.82
C ALA A 113 -7.23 -0.14 11.06
N VAL A 114 -7.43 0.40 12.27
CA VAL A 114 -8.61 1.21 12.59
C VAL A 114 -8.67 2.48 11.74
N ARG A 115 -7.55 3.16 11.49
CA ARG A 115 -7.53 4.35 10.63
C ARG A 115 -7.92 4.03 9.19
N VAL A 116 -7.46 2.90 8.66
CA VAL A 116 -7.88 2.42 7.32
C VAL A 116 -9.38 2.11 7.30
N LEU A 117 -9.92 1.47 8.34
CA LEU A 117 -11.36 1.22 8.43
C LEU A 117 -12.19 2.52 8.51
N ASP A 118 -11.72 3.51 9.26
CA ASP A 118 -12.36 4.84 9.33
C ASP A 118 -12.36 5.55 7.97
N ALA A 119 -11.23 5.54 7.25
CA ALA A 119 -11.15 6.06 5.90
C ALA A 119 -12.12 5.32 4.95
N GLY A 120 -12.20 3.99 5.08
CA GLY A 120 -13.18 3.18 4.37
C GLY A 120 -14.62 3.59 4.70
N ALA A 121 -14.96 3.77 5.97
CA ALA A 121 -16.31 4.12 6.42
C ALA A 121 -16.74 5.50 5.91
N LYS A 122 -15.82 6.46 5.84
CA LYS A 122 -16.10 7.78 5.26
C LYS A 122 -16.42 7.70 3.76
N ARG A 123 -15.76 6.79 3.03
CA ARG A 123 -15.98 6.61 1.60
C ARG A 123 -17.20 5.75 1.28
N PHE A 124 -17.45 4.74 2.10
CA PHE A 124 -18.54 3.77 1.94
C PHE A 124 -19.39 3.72 3.22
N PRO A 125 -20.16 4.80 3.52
CA PRO A 125 -20.85 4.95 4.80
C PRO A 125 -21.88 3.86 5.09
N ASP A 126 -22.46 3.27 4.04
CA ASP A 126 -23.50 2.24 4.15
C ASP A 126 -22.95 0.80 3.99
N ASP A 127 -21.62 0.62 3.90
CA ASP A 127 -21.04 -0.70 3.70
C ASP A 127 -21.02 -1.52 4.99
N ALA A 128 -21.74 -2.65 4.95
CA ALA A 128 -21.90 -3.53 6.10
C ALA A 128 -20.60 -4.21 6.52
N HIS A 129 -19.66 -4.47 5.59
CA HIS A 129 -18.40 -5.15 5.93
C HIS A 129 -17.48 -4.23 6.73
N ILE A 130 -17.39 -2.95 6.35
CA ILE A 130 -16.63 -1.96 7.13
C ILE A 130 -17.26 -1.76 8.50
N ALA A 131 -18.59 -1.58 8.56
CA ALA A 131 -19.29 -1.43 9.84
C ALA A 131 -19.06 -2.64 10.77
N GLN A 132 -19.11 -3.86 10.24
CA GLN A 132 -18.82 -5.08 10.99
C GLN A 132 -17.36 -5.17 11.45
N ALA A 133 -16.40 -4.76 10.60
CA ALA A 133 -14.98 -4.76 10.96
C ALA A 133 -14.67 -3.78 12.10
N ILE A 134 -15.28 -2.58 12.06
CA ILE A 134 -15.19 -1.60 13.16
C ILE A 134 -15.86 -2.15 14.42
N ALA A 135 -17.07 -2.71 14.33
CA ALA A 135 -17.77 -3.30 15.47
C ALA A 135 -16.98 -4.44 16.13
N ARG A 136 -16.34 -5.30 15.33
CA ARG A 136 -15.43 -6.35 15.83
C ARG A 136 -14.24 -5.75 16.58
N SER A 137 -13.66 -4.68 16.04
CA SER A 137 -12.54 -3.98 16.68
C SER A 137 -12.94 -3.33 18.02
N LYS A 138 -14.20 -2.87 18.16
CA LYS A 138 -14.74 -2.42 19.46
C LYS A 138 -14.86 -3.56 20.47
N ALA A 139 -15.33 -4.73 20.04
CA ALA A 139 -15.66 -5.84 20.92
C ALA A 139 -14.44 -6.66 21.36
N THR A 140 -13.49 -6.89 20.44
CA THR A 140 -12.36 -7.81 20.66
C THR A 140 -11.02 -7.23 20.21
N GLY A 141 -10.96 -5.93 19.91
CA GLY A 141 -9.72 -5.25 19.57
C GLY A 141 -8.74 -5.16 20.74
N THR A 142 -7.47 -5.00 20.41
CA THR A 142 -6.41 -4.65 21.36
C THR A 142 -6.65 -3.27 21.99
N ALA A 143 -5.95 -2.96 23.07
CA ALA A 143 -6.02 -1.65 23.72
C ALA A 143 -5.69 -0.50 22.74
N ALA A 144 -4.74 -0.71 21.82
CA ALA A 144 -4.39 0.27 20.79
C ALA A 144 -5.53 0.48 19.78
N GLU A 145 -6.23 -0.58 19.37
CA GLU A 145 -7.41 -0.48 18.50
C GLU A 145 -8.54 0.29 19.19
N VAL A 146 -8.86 -0.06 20.44
CA VAL A 146 -9.94 0.59 21.21
C VAL A 146 -9.63 2.05 21.48
N GLU A 147 -8.38 2.39 21.83
CA GLU A 147 -7.96 3.79 22.00
C GLU A 147 -8.08 4.58 20.71
N GLN A 148 -7.63 4.00 19.59
CA GLN A 148 -7.78 4.64 18.28
C GLN A 148 -9.25 4.84 17.92
N LEU A 149 -10.12 3.86 18.19
CA LEU A 149 -11.57 3.98 17.98
C LEU A 149 -12.19 5.09 18.84
N ARG A 150 -11.78 5.22 20.11
CA ARG A 150 -12.21 6.32 21.00
C ARG A 150 -11.79 7.67 20.46
N SER A 151 -10.53 7.81 20.04
CA SER A 151 -10.02 9.07 19.46
C SER A 151 -10.77 9.52 18.20
N LEU A 152 -11.42 8.57 17.52
CA LEU A 152 -12.22 8.80 16.31
C LEU A 152 -13.73 8.92 16.60
N GLY A 153 -14.15 8.83 17.87
CA GLY A 153 -15.56 8.97 18.28
C GLY A 153 -16.41 7.71 18.08
N TYR A 154 -15.79 6.54 17.87
CA TYR A 154 -16.52 5.28 17.73
C TYR A 154 -16.84 4.58 19.05
N VAL A 155 -16.16 4.96 20.14
CA VAL A 155 -16.33 4.41 21.49
C VAL A 155 -16.36 5.59 22.45
N GLU A 156 -17.32 5.59 23.37
CA GLU A 156 -17.42 6.58 24.47
C GLU A 156 -16.48 6.23 25.64
#